data_AF-A0A250Y2X0-F1
#
_entry.id   AF-A0A250Y2X0-F1
#
_cell.length_a   1.000
_cell.length_b   1.000
_cell.length_c   1.000
_cell.angle_alpha   90.00
_cell.angle_beta   90.00
_cell.angle_gamma   90.00
#
_symmetry.space_group_name_H-M   'P 1'
#
loop_
_entity.id
_entity.type
_entity.pdbx_description
1 polymer ?
#
loop_
_entity_poly.entity_id
_entity_poly.type
_entity_poly.pdbx_seq_one_letter_code
_entity_poly.pdbx_strand_id
1 'polypeptide(L)'
;MATPSAAFEALMNGVTSWDLPEDAVPCELLLIGEASFPVMVNDVGQVLIAASSYGRGRLVVVSHEDYLVEAQLTPFLLNAVGWLCSSPGAAIGVHPSLAPLVKILEGSGVEAKIEPEVNDSLGVYCIDAYNETMTEKLVQFMKRGGGLLMGGQAWDWANQGEDERVLFTFPGNLVTSVAGVYFTDNKGDTSFFKVSKKMPKIPVLVSCEDDLSEDREELLHGISELDISNSDCFPSQLLVHGALAFPLGLDSYHGCVIAAARYGRGRVVVTGHKVLFTVGKLGPFLLNAVRWLDGGRRGKIVVQTELRTLSGLLAVGGIDTSIEPSLTSDASVYCFEPVSDVGVKELQEFVAEGGGLFVGAQAWWWAFKNPGVSPLARFPGNLLLNPFGISITSQSLNPGPFRTPKAGIRTYHFRSTLAEFQVIMGRKRGNVEKGWLAKLGPDGAAFLQIPAEEIPAYLSVHRLLRKLLSRYRLPVATRENPVINDCCRGAMLSLATGLAHSGSDLSMLVPEIEDIYSSTYLRPSESPITVEVDCTNPGTRYCWMSTGLYIPGRQIIEVSLPEDAASADLKVRPYPISP
;
A
#
# COMPACT_ATOMS: atom_id res chain seq x y z
N MET A 1 2.98 8.39 -20.21
CA MET A 1 2.40 9.38 -19.28
C MET A 1 3.54 10.21 -18.71
N ALA A 2 3.28 11.47 -18.33
CA ALA A 2 4.27 12.24 -17.57
C ALA A 2 4.46 11.59 -16.19
N THR A 3 5.66 11.68 -15.62
CA THR A 3 5.91 11.22 -14.24
C THR A 3 5.04 12.03 -13.26
N PRO A 4 4.68 11.51 -12.07
CA PRO A 4 3.89 12.27 -11.10
C PRO A 4 4.50 13.62 -10.72
N SER A 5 5.84 13.72 -10.72
CA SER A 5 6.52 15.00 -10.44
C SER A 5 6.34 16.01 -11.57
N ALA A 6 6.45 15.58 -12.84
CA ALA A 6 6.20 16.45 -13.99
C ALA A 6 4.71 16.85 -14.10
N ALA A 7 3.80 15.93 -13.75
CA ALA A 7 2.37 16.22 -13.69
C ALA A 7 2.05 17.25 -12.59
N PHE A 8 2.65 17.10 -11.39
CA PHE A 8 2.55 18.09 -10.33
C PHE A 8 3.06 19.48 -10.76
N GLU A 9 4.23 19.55 -11.43
CA GLU A 9 4.77 20.80 -11.94
C GLU A 9 3.84 21.47 -12.96
N ALA A 10 3.22 20.69 -13.84
CA ALA A 10 2.23 21.19 -14.79
C ALA A 10 0.99 21.77 -14.09
N LEU A 11 0.48 21.08 -13.06
CA LEU A 11 -0.68 21.52 -12.28
C LEU A 11 -0.40 22.80 -11.46
N MET A 12 0.82 22.93 -10.94
CA MET A 12 1.22 24.03 -10.07
C MET A 12 1.83 25.23 -10.82
N ASN A 13 1.88 25.20 -12.16
CA ASN A 13 2.51 26.25 -12.94
C ASN A 13 1.84 27.62 -12.73
N GLY A 14 2.55 28.59 -12.18
CA GLY A 14 2.01 29.93 -11.92
C GLY A 14 1.04 30.02 -10.73
N VAL A 15 0.80 28.94 -9.99
CA VAL A 15 0.00 28.97 -8.75
C VAL A 15 0.86 29.55 -7.62
N THR A 16 0.42 30.66 -7.03
CA THR A 16 1.18 31.41 -6.01
C THR A 16 0.49 31.51 -4.65
N SER A 17 -0.83 31.36 -4.60
CA SER A 17 -1.66 31.34 -3.39
C SER A 17 -2.80 30.32 -3.50
N TRP A 18 -3.37 29.95 -2.35
CA TRP A 18 -4.61 29.19 -2.25
C TRP A 18 -5.64 30.08 -1.54
N ASP A 19 -6.26 30.98 -2.30
CA ASP A 19 -7.30 31.88 -1.80
C ASP A 19 -8.64 31.17 -1.96
N LEU A 20 -9.02 30.41 -0.92
CA LEU A 20 -10.20 29.55 -0.90
C LEU A 20 -11.37 30.24 -0.18
N PRO A 21 -12.63 29.92 -0.54
CA PRO A 21 -13.79 30.44 0.18
C PRO A 21 -13.77 29.97 1.65
N GLU A 22 -14.02 30.88 2.60
CA GLU A 22 -13.96 30.57 4.03
C GLU A 22 -15.01 29.53 4.47
N ASP A 23 -16.18 29.55 3.84
CA ASP A 23 -17.31 28.67 4.19
C ASP A 23 -17.24 27.29 3.50
N ALA A 24 -16.33 27.10 2.54
CA ALA A 24 -16.18 25.86 1.77
C ALA A 24 -15.16 24.94 2.46
N VAL A 25 -15.64 24.12 3.39
CA VAL A 25 -14.79 23.24 4.19
C VAL A 25 -14.59 21.90 3.49
N PRO A 26 -13.36 21.51 3.11
CA PRO A 26 -13.11 20.30 2.36
C PRO A 26 -13.14 19.04 3.23
N CYS A 27 -13.21 17.86 2.62
CA CYS A 27 -12.78 16.61 3.27
C CYS A 27 -11.29 16.31 3.04
N GLU A 28 -10.70 15.40 3.81
CA GLU A 28 -9.41 14.80 3.48
C GLU A 28 -9.57 13.75 2.38
N LEU A 29 -8.62 13.71 1.44
CA LEU A 29 -8.55 12.69 0.39
C LEU A 29 -7.59 11.56 0.79
N LEU A 30 -8.04 10.32 0.65
CA LEU A 30 -7.21 9.13 0.77
C LEU A 30 -6.63 8.74 -0.61
N LEU A 31 -5.31 8.55 -0.66
CA LEU A 31 -4.58 8.14 -1.86
C LEU A 31 -3.95 6.76 -1.68
N ILE A 32 -4.39 5.79 -2.47
CA ILE A 32 -3.85 4.40 -2.47
C ILE A 32 -3.33 3.95 -3.83
N GLY A 33 -3.71 4.62 -4.92
CA GLY A 33 -3.32 4.20 -6.28
C GLY A 33 -1.86 4.49 -6.59
N GLU A 34 -1.20 3.64 -7.37
CA GLU A 34 0.22 3.83 -7.71
C GLU A 34 0.47 5.11 -8.54
N ALA A 35 -0.50 5.51 -9.36
CA ALA A 35 -0.44 6.75 -10.14
C ALA A 35 -0.94 7.98 -9.38
N SER A 36 -1.50 7.80 -8.17
CA SER A 36 -2.10 8.90 -7.41
C SER A 36 -1.03 9.73 -6.70
N PHE A 37 -1.20 11.06 -6.72
CA PHE A 37 -0.30 11.99 -6.04
C PHE A 37 -1.03 13.22 -5.49
N PRO A 38 -0.53 13.80 -4.38
CA PRO A 38 -1.10 15.00 -3.81
C PRO A 38 -0.68 16.24 -4.60
N VAL A 39 -1.60 17.18 -4.74
CA VAL A 39 -1.40 18.50 -5.37
C VAL A 39 -1.44 19.59 -4.30
N MET A 40 -2.49 19.58 -3.48
CA MET A 40 -2.66 20.50 -2.36
C MET A 40 -2.71 19.71 -1.05
N VAL A 41 -1.90 20.12 -0.08
CA VAL A 41 -1.84 19.55 1.26
C VAL A 41 -1.84 20.71 2.25
N ASN A 42 -2.68 20.65 3.27
CA ASN A 42 -2.70 21.65 4.34
C ASN A 42 -1.50 21.49 5.30
N ASP A 43 -1.40 22.36 6.29
CA ASP A 43 -0.29 22.39 7.24
C ASP A 43 -0.26 21.21 8.22
N VAL A 44 -1.42 20.62 8.55
CA VAL A 44 -1.53 19.40 9.34
C VAL A 44 -1.26 18.12 8.53
N GLY A 45 -1.16 18.23 7.20
CA GLY A 45 -0.72 17.16 6.31
C GLY A 45 -1.84 16.44 5.55
N GLN A 46 -3.08 16.90 5.62
CA GLN A 46 -4.22 16.33 4.91
C GLN A 46 -4.17 16.71 3.44
N VAL A 47 -4.47 15.76 2.55
CA VAL A 47 -4.53 16.00 1.11
C VAL A 47 -5.91 16.53 0.74
N LEU A 48 -5.97 17.68 0.07
CA LEU A 48 -7.23 18.35 -0.31
C LEU A 48 -7.43 18.40 -1.84
N ILE A 49 -6.33 18.37 -2.59
CA ILE A 49 -6.39 18.19 -4.04
C ILE A 49 -5.43 17.09 -4.41
N ALA A 50 -5.90 16.15 -5.23
CA ALA A 50 -5.10 15.05 -5.73
C ALA A 50 -5.28 14.87 -7.23
N ALA A 51 -4.31 14.23 -7.86
CA ALA A 51 -4.40 13.83 -9.24
C ALA A 51 -3.96 12.37 -9.40
N SER A 52 -4.46 11.73 -10.45
CA SER A 52 -4.17 10.33 -10.76
C SER A 52 -4.44 10.03 -12.24
N SER A 53 -4.39 8.77 -12.62
CA SER A 53 -4.76 8.27 -13.95
C SER A 53 -5.45 6.93 -13.83
N TYR A 54 -6.38 6.65 -14.75
CA TYR A 54 -7.01 5.35 -14.91
C TYR A 54 -7.13 4.99 -16.39
N GLY A 55 -6.75 3.76 -16.76
CA GLY A 55 -6.59 3.36 -18.16
C GLY A 55 -5.64 4.32 -18.90
N ARG A 56 -6.17 5.03 -19.91
CA ARG A 56 -5.42 6.06 -20.64
C ARG A 56 -5.74 7.50 -20.20
N GLY A 57 -6.74 7.68 -19.34
CA GLY A 57 -7.24 8.98 -18.92
C GLY A 57 -6.50 9.57 -17.73
N ARG A 58 -6.89 10.80 -17.38
CA ARG A 58 -6.32 11.57 -16.27
C ARG A 58 -7.44 12.03 -15.35
N LEU A 59 -7.13 12.17 -14.07
CA LEU A 59 -8.07 12.55 -13.03
C LEU A 59 -7.47 13.66 -12.17
N VAL A 60 -8.24 14.70 -11.90
CA VAL A 60 -7.99 15.67 -10.84
C VAL A 60 -9.21 15.66 -9.92
N VAL A 61 -8.98 15.49 -8.63
CA VAL A 61 -10.00 15.46 -7.58
C VAL A 61 -9.75 16.63 -6.64
N VAL A 62 -10.81 17.41 -6.40
CA VAL A 62 -10.82 18.55 -5.49
C VAL A 62 -11.81 18.24 -4.38
N SER A 63 -11.37 18.30 -3.13
CA SER A 63 -12.16 17.87 -1.96
C SER A 63 -13.29 18.82 -1.53
N HIS A 64 -13.67 19.75 -2.41
CA HIS A 64 -14.85 20.58 -2.30
C HIS A 64 -15.23 21.12 -3.70
N GLU A 65 -16.51 21.08 -4.06
CA GLU A 65 -17.03 21.51 -5.36
C GLU A 65 -16.92 23.03 -5.56
N ASP A 66 -17.13 23.84 -4.51
CA ASP A 66 -17.04 25.30 -4.62
C ASP A 66 -15.66 25.80 -5.06
N TYR A 67 -14.61 25.03 -4.82
CA TYR A 67 -13.27 25.37 -5.30
C TYR A 67 -13.18 25.32 -6.83
N LEU A 68 -14.04 24.54 -7.50
CA LEU A 68 -14.07 24.47 -8.95
C LEU A 68 -14.75 25.69 -9.60
N VAL A 69 -15.42 26.53 -8.81
CA VAL A 69 -16.12 27.73 -9.28
C VAL A 69 -15.56 29.01 -8.68
N GLU A 70 -14.41 28.93 -7.99
CA GLU A 70 -13.76 30.09 -7.40
C GLU A 70 -12.81 30.78 -8.38
N ALA A 71 -13.03 32.07 -8.62
CA ALA A 71 -12.28 32.84 -9.60
C ALA A 71 -10.81 33.02 -9.19
N GLN A 72 -10.50 33.06 -7.89
CA GLN A 72 -9.10 33.17 -7.44
C GLN A 72 -8.29 31.89 -7.76
N LEU A 73 -8.94 30.75 -7.99
CA LEU A 73 -8.29 29.51 -8.38
C LEU A 73 -8.08 29.37 -9.90
N THR A 74 -8.41 30.39 -10.70
CA THR A 74 -8.27 30.37 -12.16
C THR A 74 -6.92 29.80 -12.64
N PRO A 75 -5.74 30.21 -12.11
CA PRO A 75 -4.47 29.65 -12.57
C PRO A 75 -4.40 28.13 -12.42
N PHE A 76 -4.87 27.60 -11.29
CA PHE A 76 -4.90 26.16 -11.05
C PHE A 76 -5.93 25.45 -11.94
N LEU A 77 -7.15 26.00 -12.07
CA LEU A 77 -8.22 25.40 -12.86
C LEU A 77 -7.83 25.29 -14.36
N LEU A 78 -7.16 26.31 -14.91
CA LEU A 78 -6.65 26.27 -16.28
C LEU A 78 -5.58 25.21 -16.45
N ASN A 79 -4.64 25.10 -15.49
CA ASN A 79 -3.63 24.05 -15.53
C ASN A 79 -4.24 22.66 -15.41
N ALA A 80 -5.25 22.49 -14.55
CA ALA A 80 -5.96 21.23 -14.38
C ALA A 80 -6.65 20.81 -15.67
N VAL A 81 -7.48 21.67 -16.27
CA VAL A 81 -8.17 21.39 -17.54
C VAL A 81 -7.17 21.16 -18.68
N GLY A 82 -6.11 21.96 -18.76
CA GLY A 82 -5.05 21.80 -19.76
C GLY A 82 -4.28 20.48 -19.60
N TRP A 83 -3.98 20.07 -18.37
CA TRP A 83 -3.34 18.79 -18.08
C TRP A 83 -4.27 17.61 -18.31
N LEU A 84 -5.56 17.73 -18.00
CA LEU A 84 -6.56 16.69 -18.25
C LEU A 84 -6.76 16.45 -19.76
N CYS A 85 -6.64 17.51 -20.57
CA CYS A 85 -6.79 17.46 -22.01
C CYS A 85 -5.59 16.78 -22.68
N SER A 86 -5.71 15.47 -22.91
CA SER A 86 -4.65 14.69 -23.60
C SER A 86 -4.57 14.97 -25.10
N SER A 87 -5.62 15.53 -25.70
CA SER A 87 -5.74 15.83 -27.13
C SER A 87 -5.99 17.33 -27.31
N PRO A 88 -4.99 18.13 -27.73
CA PRO A 88 -5.15 19.56 -27.90
C PRO A 88 -6.35 19.91 -28.79
N GLY A 89 -7.18 20.85 -28.34
CA GLY A 89 -8.39 21.27 -29.05
C GLY A 89 -9.61 20.36 -28.88
N ALA A 90 -9.51 19.28 -28.09
CA ALA A 90 -10.69 18.48 -27.75
C ALA A 90 -11.67 19.29 -26.87
N ALA A 91 -12.97 19.06 -27.06
CA ALA A 91 -14.02 19.82 -26.40
C ALA A 91 -14.01 19.61 -24.88
N ILE A 92 -14.25 20.69 -24.14
CA ILE A 92 -14.40 20.68 -22.68
C ILE A 92 -15.89 20.76 -22.36
N GLY A 93 -16.42 19.72 -21.72
CA GLY A 93 -17.78 19.69 -21.21
C GLY A 93 -17.80 20.00 -19.71
N VAL A 94 -18.75 20.81 -19.27
CA VAL A 94 -18.97 21.16 -17.87
C VAL A 94 -20.40 20.76 -17.50
N HIS A 95 -20.55 19.93 -16.48
CA HIS A 95 -21.87 19.55 -15.97
C HIS A 95 -22.61 20.79 -15.42
N PRO A 96 -23.95 20.89 -15.55
CA PRO A 96 -24.72 22.04 -15.06
C PRO A 96 -24.49 22.42 -13.59
N SER A 97 -24.11 21.49 -12.73
CA SER A 97 -23.80 21.79 -11.33
C SER A 97 -22.55 22.65 -11.14
N LEU A 98 -21.64 22.67 -12.13
CA LEU A 98 -20.46 23.53 -12.15
C LEU A 98 -20.58 24.63 -13.21
N ALA A 99 -21.79 25.04 -13.59
CA ALA A 99 -22.00 26.03 -14.65
C ALA A 99 -21.15 27.32 -14.55
N PRO A 100 -20.86 27.87 -13.36
CA PRO A 100 -19.98 29.05 -13.24
C PRO A 100 -18.55 28.82 -13.76
N LEU A 101 -18.03 27.58 -13.75
CA LEU A 101 -16.70 27.24 -14.25
C LEU A 101 -16.54 27.60 -15.74
N VAL A 102 -17.61 27.52 -16.54
CA VAL A 102 -17.55 27.92 -17.97
C VAL A 102 -17.10 29.36 -18.11
N LYS A 103 -17.63 30.28 -17.30
CA LYS A 103 -17.27 31.70 -17.37
C LYS A 103 -15.80 31.94 -16.98
N ILE A 104 -15.27 31.16 -16.03
CA ILE A 104 -13.87 31.22 -15.61
C ILE A 104 -12.94 30.80 -16.76
N LEU A 105 -13.28 29.70 -17.43
CA LEU A 105 -12.53 29.17 -18.57
C LEU A 105 -12.60 30.11 -19.78
N GLU A 106 -13.80 30.56 -20.15
CA GLU A 106 -14.01 31.48 -21.27
C GLU A 106 -13.33 32.84 -21.05
N GLY A 107 -13.37 33.36 -19.82
CA GLY A 107 -12.66 34.59 -19.44
C GLY A 107 -11.14 34.50 -19.63
N SER A 108 -10.60 33.29 -19.76
CA SER A 108 -9.19 33.00 -20.00
C SER A 108 -8.90 32.45 -21.40
N GLY A 109 -9.90 32.50 -22.31
CA GLY A 109 -9.76 32.06 -23.70
C GLY A 109 -9.85 30.54 -23.92
N VAL A 110 -10.38 29.78 -22.95
CA VAL A 110 -10.61 28.34 -23.08
C VAL A 110 -12.10 28.10 -23.33
N GLU A 111 -12.44 27.57 -24.51
CA GLU A 111 -13.82 27.25 -24.87
C GLU A 111 -14.32 26.03 -24.09
N ALA A 112 -15.40 26.21 -23.33
CA ALA A 112 -16.08 25.16 -22.58
C ALA A 112 -17.59 25.28 -22.79
N LYS A 113 -18.31 24.16 -22.77
CA LYS A 113 -19.75 24.12 -22.97
C LYS A 113 -20.45 23.38 -21.84
N ILE A 114 -21.66 23.83 -21.51
CA ILE A 114 -22.52 23.13 -20.57
C ILE A 114 -23.01 21.83 -21.21
N GLU A 115 -22.72 20.70 -20.57
CA GLU A 115 -23.03 19.36 -21.06
C GLU A 115 -23.60 18.52 -19.91
N PRO A 116 -24.91 18.22 -19.91
CA PRO A 116 -25.56 17.45 -18.84
C PRO A 116 -25.02 16.03 -18.66
N GLU A 117 -24.45 15.44 -19.73
CA GLU A 117 -23.88 14.11 -19.69
C GLU A 117 -22.52 14.04 -20.38
N VAL A 118 -21.65 13.17 -19.87
CA VAL A 118 -20.39 12.82 -20.54
C VAL A 118 -20.68 12.08 -21.84
N ASN A 119 -19.94 12.41 -22.90
CA ASN A 119 -20.06 11.76 -24.21
C ASN A 119 -18.68 11.64 -24.88
N ASP A 120 -18.59 10.78 -25.90
CA ASP A 120 -17.32 10.41 -26.53
C ASP A 120 -16.67 11.54 -27.35
N SER A 121 -17.36 12.67 -27.58
CA SER A 121 -16.77 13.83 -28.28
C SER A 121 -15.93 14.73 -27.37
N LEU A 122 -16.05 14.56 -26.06
CA LEU A 122 -15.34 15.38 -25.08
C LEU A 122 -13.91 14.87 -24.86
N GLY A 123 -12.98 15.79 -24.69
CA GLY A 123 -11.63 15.48 -24.20
C GLY A 123 -11.55 15.60 -22.68
N VAL A 124 -12.30 16.55 -22.11
CA VAL A 124 -12.36 16.81 -20.67
C VAL A 124 -13.81 16.95 -20.23
N TYR A 125 -14.13 16.38 -19.07
CA TYR A 125 -15.42 16.56 -18.41
C TYR A 125 -15.23 17.04 -16.97
N CYS A 126 -15.95 18.10 -16.60
CA CYS A 126 -15.91 18.67 -15.25
C CYS A 126 -17.27 18.48 -14.57
N ILE A 127 -17.29 17.90 -13.37
CA ILE A 127 -18.52 17.59 -12.63
C ILE A 127 -18.30 17.64 -11.11
N ASP A 128 -19.37 17.82 -10.34
CA ASP A 128 -19.34 17.52 -8.92
C ASP A 128 -19.26 16.00 -8.62
N ALA A 129 -19.20 15.65 -7.34
CA ALA A 129 -19.03 14.27 -6.89
C ALA A 129 -20.35 13.60 -6.46
N TYR A 130 -21.53 14.15 -6.76
CA TYR A 130 -22.80 13.68 -6.18
C TYR A 130 -23.69 12.90 -7.17
N ASN A 131 -23.27 12.75 -8.42
CA ASN A 131 -24.08 12.07 -9.44
C ASN A 131 -23.76 10.56 -9.56
N GLU A 132 -24.66 9.72 -9.04
CA GLU A 132 -24.55 8.25 -9.14
C GLU A 132 -24.92 7.69 -10.53
N THR A 133 -25.79 8.37 -11.27
CA THR A 133 -26.35 7.82 -12.52
C THR A 133 -25.33 7.76 -13.66
N MET A 134 -24.24 8.53 -13.56
CA MET A 134 -23.19 8.60 -14.57
C MET A 134 -21.94 7.76 -14.25
N THR A 135 -21.92 7.01 -13.16
CA THR A 135 -20.72 6.32 -12.68
C THR A 135 -20.02 5.49 -13.77
N GLU A 136 -20.74 4.58 -14.44
CA GLU A 136 -20.12 3.71 -15.44
C GLU A 136 -19.67 4.48 -16.69
N LYS A 137 -20.44 5.50 -17.11
CA LYS A 137 -20.06 6.37 -18.24
C LYS A 137 -18.75 7.10 -17.94
N LEU A 138 -18.58 7.62 -16.72
CA LEU A 138 -17.38 8.35 -16.30
C LEU A 138 -16.16 7.45 -16.18
N VAL A 139 -16.31 6.26 -15.60
CA VAL A 139 -15.21 5.27 -15.50
C VAL A 139 -14.74 4.86 -16.90
N GLN A 140 -15.67 4.56 -17.82
CA GLN A 140 -15.34 4.20 -19.20
C GLN A 140 -14.72 5.37 -19.98
N PHE A 141 -15.20 6.60 -19.77
CA PHE A 141 -14.62 7.81 -20.35
C PHE A 141 -13.14 7.97 -19.95
N MET A 142 -12.82 7.85 -18.65
CA MET A 142 -11.43 7.87 -18.18
C MET A 142 -10.63 6.71 -18.78
N LYS A 143 -11.14 5.47 -18.70
CA LYS A 143 -10.43 4.29 -19.22
C LYS A 143 -10.02 4.47 -20.69
N ARG A 144 -10.90 5.07 -21.51
CA ARG A 144 -10.66 5.33 -22.94
C ARG A 144 -9.67 6.47 -23.23
N GLY A 145 -9.41 7.36 -22.28
CA GLY A 145 -8.46 8.47 -22.45
C GLY A 145 -8.99 9.85 -22.05
N GLY A 146 -10.23 9.95 -21.60
CA GLY A 146 -10.83 11.21 -21.15
C GLY A 146 -10.19 11.78 -19.89
N GLY A 147 -10.20 13.10 -19.77
CA GLY A 147 -9.78 13.83 -18.58
C GLY A 147 -10.96 14.18 -17.68
N LEU A 148 -10.94 13.78 -16.42
CA LEU A 148 -12.01 14.07 -15.45
C LEU A 148 -11.53 15.07 -14.38
N LEU A 149 -12.26 16.17 -14.23
CA LEU A 149 -12.14 17.08 -13.09
C LEU A 149 -13.38 16.88 -12.20
N MET A 150 -13.17 16.42 -10.97
CA MET A 150 -14.26 16.13 -10.03
C MET A 150 -14.08 16.88 -8.72
N GLY A 151 -15.14 17.54 -8.25
CA GLY A 151 -15.17 18.30 -7.00
C GLY A 151 -16.27 17.83 -6.06
N GLY A 152 -16.00 17.67 -4.77
CA GLY A 152 -17.05 17.32 -3.82
C GLY A 152 -16.53 17.15 -2.40
N GLN A 153 -17.43 17.14 -1.42
CA GLN A 153 -17.07 16.93 -0.01
C GLN A 153 -17.88 15.79 0.61
N ALA A 154 -17.20 14.70 0.94
CA ALA A 154 -17.88 13.52 1.50
C ALA A 154 -18.18 13.64 3.00
N TRP A 155 -17.46 14.48 3.74
CA TRP A 155 -17.67 14.67 5.19
C TRP A 155 -19.03 15.29 5.51
N ASP A 156 -19.47 16.30 4.75
CA ASP A 156 -20.77 16.92 4.96
C ASP A 156 -21.90 16.01 4.47
N TRP A 157 -21.68 15.33 3.32
CA TRP A 157 -22.60 14.32 2.80
C TRP A 157 -22.86 13.19 3.81
N ALA A 158 -21.80 12.71 4.49
CA ALA A 158 -21.89 11.65 5.50
C ALA A 158 -22.80 12.04 6.67
N ASN A 159 -22.80 13.32 7.06
CA ASN A 159 -23.65 13.83 8.15
C ASN A 159 -25.15 13.91 7.76
N GLN A 160 -25.47 13.80 6.47
CA GLN A 160 -26.84 13.92 5.95
C GLN A 160 -27.48 12.57 5.62
N GLY A 161 -26.68 11.51 5.50
CA GLY A 161 -27.12 10.17 5.10
C GLY A 161 -27.39 9.21 6.26
N GLU A 162 -27.98 8.06 5.93
CA GLU A 162 -28.11 6.90 6.84
C GLU A 162 -26.96 5.87 6.65
N ASP A 163 -26.20 5.98 5.55
CA ASP A 163 -25.11 5.04 5.24
C ASP A 163 -23.78 5.59 5.77
N GLU A 164 -23.22 4.89 6.75
CA GLU A 164 -21.98 5.29 7.42
C GLU A 164 -20.73 4.97 6.57
N ARG A 165 -20.85 4.22 5.46
CA ARG A 165 -19.69 3.70 4.69
C ARG A 165 -19.22 4.58 3.54
N VAL A 166 -18.79 5.79 3.89
CA VAL A 166 -18.46 6.87 2.95
C VAL A 166 -17.46 6.44 1.87
N LEU A 167 -16.43 5.65 2.20
CA LEU A 167 -15.45 5.22 1.20
C LEU A 167 -16.05 4.38 0.07
N PHE A 168 -17.15 3.67 0.32
CA PHE A 168 -17.72 2.71 -0.62
C PHE A 168 -19.06 3.14 -1.21
N THR A 169 -19.74 4.10 -0.58
CA THR A 169 -21.11 4.51 -0.98
C THR A 169 -21.19 5.95 -1.48
N PHE A 170 -20.22 6.82 -1.14
CA PHE A 170 -20.20 8.18 -1.68
C PHE A 170 -20.12 8.18 -3.22
N PRO A 171 -21.00 8.88 -3.95
CA PRO A 171 -21.09 8.77 -5.41
C PRO A 171 -19.78 9.09 -6.14
N GLY A 172 -19.02 10.07 -5.65
CA GLY A 172 -17.70 10.42 -6.17
C GLY A 172 -16.72 9.25 -6.08
N ASN A 173 -16.75 8.51 -4.97
CA ASN A 173 -15.90 7.34 -4.75
C ASN A 173 -16.25 6.19 -5.70
N LEU A 174 -17.50 6.07 -6.17
CA LEU A 174 -17.86 5.08 -7.20
C LEU A 174 -17.13 5.34 -8.53
N VAL A 175 -16.62 6.56 -8.75
CA VAL A 175 -15.89 6.97 -9.94
C VAL A 175 -14.39 7.09 -9.68
N THR A 176 -13.96 7.83 -8.65
CA THR A 176 -12.54 8.17 -8.43
C THR A 176 -11.73 7.03 -7.84
N SER A 177 -12.37 6.09 -7.15
CA SER A 177 -11.71 4.95 -6.49
C SER A 177 -10.95 4.05 -7.46
N VAL A 178 -11.40 3.93 -8.72
CA VAL A 178 -10.71 3.13 -9.75
C VAL A 178 -9.30 3.65 -10.03
N ALA A 179 -9.08 4.96 -9.83
CA ALA A 179 -7.80 5.64 -9.93
C ALA A 179 -7.07 5.74 -8.58
N GLY A 180 -7.61 5.10 -7.53
CA GLY A 180 -7.04 5.05 -6.19
C GLY A 180 -7.11 6.36 -5.41
N VAL A 181 -8.11 7.22 -5.69
CA VAL A 181 -8.38 8.47 -4.96
C VAL A 181 -9.77 8.40 -4.34
N TYR A 182 -9.87 8.65 -3.04
CA TYR A 182 -11.13 8.56 -2.29
C TYR A 182 -11.38 9.84 -1.50
N PHE A 183 -12.62 10.30 -1.50
CA PHE A 183 -13.14 11.25 -0.53
C PHE A 183 -13.42 10.53 0.79
N THR A 184 -13.00 11.11 1.91
CA THR A 184 -13.25 10.55 3.25
C THR A 184 -14.27 11.39 4.01
N ASP A 185 -14.76 10.84 5.11
CA ASP A 185 -15.59 11.53 6.11
C ASP A 185 -14.79 12.45 7.04
N ASN A 186 -13.45 12.44 6.93
CA ASN A 186 -12.60 13.30 7.73
C ASN A 186 -12.72 14.75 7.27
N LYS A 187 -13.15 15.63 8.17
CA LYS A 187 -13.18 17.08 7.94
C LYS A 187 -11.76 17.63 7.75
N GLY A 188 -11.58 18.42 6.71
CA GLY A 188 -10.31 19.09 6.40
C GLY A 188 -10.10 20.34 7.24
N ASP A 189 -8.86 20.55 7.69
CA ASP A 189 -8.45 21.80 8.33
C ASP A 189 -8.23 22.91 7.28
N THR A 190 -8.90 24.04 7.48
CA THR A 190 -8.87 25.22 6.60
C THR A 190 -8.06 26.39 7.16
N SER A 191 -7.36 26.20 8.27
CA SER A 191 -6.68 27.29 9.00
C SER A 191 -5.52 27.88 8.20
N PHE A 192 -4.78 27.05 7.48
CA PHE A 192 -3.62 27.51 6.72
C PHE A 192 -3.28 26.62 5.52
N PHE A 193 -3.13 27.25 4.36
CA PHE A 193 -2.73 26.58 3.12
C PHE A 193 -1.36 27.07 2.64
N LYS A 194 -0.48 26.11 2.35
CA LYS A 194 0.85 26.40 1.80
C LYS A 194 0.97 25.91 0.37
N VAL A 195 1.35 26.82 -0.53
CA VAL A 195 1.72 26.45 -1.90
C VAL A 195 3.02 25.66 -1.89
N SER A 196 2.96 24.43 -2.38
CA SER A 196 4.09 23.51 -2.41
C SER A 196 4.90 23.71 -3.69
N LYS A 197 6.23 23.86 -3.55
CA LYS A 197 7.16 23.99 -4.69
C LYS A 197 7.58 22.65 -5.30
N LYS A 198 7.33 21.56 -4.58
CA LYS A 198 7.62 20.18 -4.97
C LYS A 198 6.44 19.33 -4.53
N MET A 199 6.22 18.22 -5.26
CA MET A 199 5.16 17.28 -4.94
C MET A 199 5.17 16.92 -3.45
N PRO A 200 4.08 17.21 -2.71
CA PRO A 200 3.94 16.85 -1.31
C PRO A 200 4.05 15.35 -1.08
N LYS A 201 4.18 14.95 0.19
CA LYS A 201 4.17 13.54 0.57
C LYS A 201 2.73 13.09 0.80
N ILE A 202 2.45 11.84 0.47
CA ILE A 202 1.23 11.18 0.91
C ILE A 202 1.37 10.87 2.41
N PRO A 203 0.34 11.16 3.23
CA PRO A 203 0.30 10.75 4.64
C PRO A 203 0.57 9.26 4.82
N VAL A 204 1.15 8.89 5.97
CA VAL A 204 1.38 7.46 6.28
C VAL A 204 0.06 6.73 6.48
N LEU A 205 -0.87 7.41 7.14
CA LEU A 205 -2.14 6.90 7.59
C LEU A 205 -3.18 8.02 7.44
N VAL A 206 -4.34 7.65 6.92
CA VAL A 206 -5.59 8.43 6.96
C VAL A 206 -6.60 7.53 7.68
N SER A 207 -7.43 8.09 8.55
CA SER A 207 -8.39 7.30 9.34
C SER A 207 -9.50 6.77 8.44
N CYS A 208 -9.63 5.44 8.39
CA CYS A 208 -10.60 4.72 7.55
C CYS A 208 -11.03 3.39 8.20
N GLU A 209 -10.79 3.21 9.52
CA GLU A 209 -10.95 1.89 10.16
C GLU A 209 -12.41 1.46 10.30
N ASP A 210 -13.33 2.41 10.44
CA ASP A 210 -14.76 2.14 10.63
C ASP A 210 -15.34 1.43 9.41
N ASP A 211 -15.02 1.91 8.20
CA ASP A 211 -15.45 1.32 6.92
C ASP A 211 -14.95 -0.13 6.69
N LEU A 212 -13.78 -0.48 7.21
CA LEU A 212 -13.19 -1.81 7.03
C LEU A 212 -13.64 -2.81 8.10
N SER A 213 -14.23 -2.32 9.19
CA SER A 213 -14.63 -3.15 10.32
C SER A 213 -15.72 -4.16 9.92
N GLU A 214 -16.73 -3.71 9.17
CA GLU A 214 -17.81 -4.56 8.66
C GLU A 214 -17.33 -5.63 7.69
N ASP A 215 -16.42 -5.29 6.77
CA ASP A 215 -15.87 -6.27 5.83
C ASP A 215 -15.20 -7.44 6.57
N ARG A 216 -14.46 -7.10 7.62
CA ARG A 216 -13.77 -8.07 8.46
C ARG A 216 -14.76 -8.93 9.22
N GLU A 217 -15.86 -8.37 9.71
CA GLU A 217 -16.93 -9.12 10.38
C GLU A 217 -17.67 -10.07 9.42
N GLU A 218 -17.96 -9.63 8.19
CA GLU A 218 -18.57 -10.46 7.14
C GLU A 218 -17.65 -11.64 6.77
N LEU A 219 -16.37 -11.37 6.53
CA LEU A 219 -15.37 -12.39 6.18
C LEU A 219 -15.17 -13.41 7.30
N LEU A 220 -15.17 -12.97 8.56
CA LEU A 220 -14.91 -13.80 9.74
C LEU A 220 -16.19 -14.28 10.43
N HIS A 221 -17.35 -14.11 9.81
CA HIS A 221 -18.62 -14.49 10.42
C HIS A 221 -18.63 -15.98 10.82
N GLY A 222 -18.78 -16.24 12.11
CA GLY A 222 -18.75 -17.59 12.69
C GLY A 222 -17.35 -18.22 12.81
N ILE A 223 -16.26 -17.45 12.61
CA ILE A 223 -14.88 -17.95 12.56
C ILE A 223 -14.03 -17.29 13.64
N SER A 224 -13.67 -18.07 14.67
CA SER A 224 -12.77 -17.61 15.75
C SER A 224 -11.29 -17.90 15.46
N GLU A 225 -11.02 -18.86 14.58
CA GLU A 225 -9.68 -19.35 14.29
C GLU A 225 -9.61 -19.93 12.88
N LEU A 226 -8.51 -19.65 12.19
CA LEU A 226 -8.18 -20.18 10.86
C LEU A 226 -7.10 -21.24 11.04
N ASP A 227 -7.51 -22.49 11.24
CA ASP A 227 -6.61 -23.59 11.61
C ASP A 227 -6.14 -24.42 10.41
N ILE A 228 -4.82 -24.40 10.18
CA ILE A 228 -4.14 -25.20 9.16
C ILE A 228 -3.12 -26.20 9.75
N SER A 229 -3.18 -26.48 11.06
CA SER A 229 -2.16 -27.26 11.80
C SER A 229 -1.90 -28.67 11.25
N ASN A 230 -2.87 -29.27 10.57
CA ASN A 230 -2.77 -30.62 9.99
C ASN A 230 -2.56 -30.61 8.47
N SER A 231 -2.10 -29.48 7.92
CA SER A 231 -1.71 -29.38 6.53
C SER A 231 -0.19 -29.50 6.41
N ASP A 232 0.30 -30.27 5.44
CA ASP A 232 1.72 -30.28 5.04
C ASP A 232 2.03 -29.02 4.21
N CYS A 233 1.69 -27.85 4.75
CA CYS A 233 1.75 -26.57 4.05
C CYS A 233 2.47 -25.53 4.91
N PHE A 234 3.51 -24.92 4.35
CA PHE A 234 4.18 -23.76 4.93
C PHE A 234 3.76 -22.52 4.13
N PRO A 235 2.81 -21.71 4.61
CA PRO A 235 2.40 -20.53 3.88
C PRO A 235 3.46 -19.44 3.94
N SER A 236 3.51 -18.60 2.92
CA SER A 236 4.27 -17.35 2.96
C SER A 236 3.57 -16.35 3.87
N GLN A 237 4.35 -15.58 4.62
CA GLN A 237 3.84 -14.46 5.38
C GLN A 237 3.42 -13.32 4.44
N LEU A 238 2.25 -12.75 4.72
CA LEU A 238 1.73 -11.58 4.06
C LEU A 238 2.18 -10.30 4.79
N LEU A 239 2.64 -9.32 4.02
CA LEU A 239 2.84 -7.94 4.45
C LEU A 239 1.58 -7.15 4.08
N VAL A 240 0.81 -6.75 5.09
CA VAL A 240 -0.39 -5.92 4.91
C VAL A 240 0.02 -4.46 5.10
N HIS A 241 0.03 -3.69 4.00
CA HIS A 241 0.62 -2.35 3.96
C HIS A 241 -0.25 -1.28 3.27
N GLY A 242 -1.37 -1.63 2.64
CA GLY A 242 -2.31 -0.66 2.05
C GLY A 242 -3.27 -0.09 3.08
N ALA A 243 -3.74 1.14 2.86
CA ALA A 243 -4.70 1.76 3.76
C ALA A 243 -6.05 1.03 3.82
N LEU A 244 -6.45 0.39 2.71
CA LEU A 244 -7.68 -0.41 2.60
C LEU A 244 -7.43 -1.93 2.67
N ALA A 245 -6.25 -2.34 3.16
CA ALA A 245 -5.88 -3.72 3.35
C ALA A 245 -5.85 -4.05 4.85
N PHE A 246 -6.34 -5.23 5.22
CA PHE A 246 -6.45 -5.65 6.61
C PHE A 246 -6.13 -7.15 6.79
N PRO A 247 -5.48 -7.53 7.92
CA PRO A 247 -5.18 -8.92 8.23
C PRO A 247 -6.45 -9.67 8.66
N LEU A 248 -6.50 -10.97 8.38
CA LEU A 248 -7.61 -11.87 8.77
C LEU A 248 -7.16 -13.04 9.64
N GLY A 249 -5.91 -13.50 9.48
CA GLY A 249 -5.35 -14.59 10.27
C GLY A 249 -3.91 -14.31 10.67
N LEU A 250 -3.65 -14.21 11.97
CA LEU A 250 -2.35 -13.87 12.54
C LEU A 250 -1.86 -14.98 13.50
N ASP A 251 -0.57 -15.30 13.46
CA ASP A 251 0.06 -16.15 14.47
C ASP A 251 0.40 -15.35 15.75
N SER A 252 1.04 -16.01 16.73
CA SER A 252 1.44 -15.37 18.00
C SER A 252 2.54 -14.30 17.86
N TYR A 253 3.19 -14.20 16.70
CA TYR A 253 4.22 -13.22 16.37
C TYR A 253 3.72 -12.18 15.35
N HIS A 254 2.41 -12.12 15.13
CA HIS A 254 1.75 -11.23 14.16
C HIS A 254 2.11 -11.54 12.70
N GLY A 255 2.58 -12.75 12.40
CA GLY A 255 2.73 -13.28 11.04
C GLY A 255 1.36 -13.49 10.41
N CYS A 256 1.07 -12.75 9.35
CA CYS A 256 -0.22 -12.80 8.65
C CYS A 256 -0.23 -13.89 7.59
N VAL A 257 -1.21 -14.81 7.62
CA VAL A 257 -1.37 -15.89 6.63
C VAL A 257 -2.45 -15.60 5.60
N ILE A 258 -3.48 -14.86 6.00
CA ILE A 258 -4.63 -14.49 5.17
C ILE A 258 -4.91 -13.01 5.43
N ALA A 259 -5.09 -12.25 4.35
CA ALA A 259 -5.41 -10.83 4.37
C ALA A 259 -6.45 -10.52 3.29
N ALA A 260 -7.15 -9.41 3.45
CA ALA A 260 -8.08 -8.90 2.45
C ALA A 260 -7.83 -7.41 2.20
N ALA A 261 -8.30 -6.93 1.05
CA ALA A 261 -8.22 -5.53 0.70
C ALA A 261 -9.38 -5.10 -0.21
N ARG A 262 -9.71 -3.82 -0.17
CA ARG A 262 -10.53 -3.16 -1.19
C ARG A 262 -9.67 -2.30 -2.11
N TYR A 263 -10.05 -2.26 -3.38
CA TYR A 263 -9.44 -1.38 -4.37
C TYR A 263 -10.45 -1.05 -5.47
N GLY A 264 -10.64 0.24 -5.75
CA GLY A 264 -11.71 0.69 -6.61
C GLY A 264 -13.05 0.27 -6.02
N ARG A 265 -13.88 -0.32 -6.88
CA ARG A 265 -15.17 -0.91 -6.48
C ARG A 265 -15.04 -2.39 -6.07
N GLY A 266 -13.85 -2.99 -6.19
CA GLY A 266 -13.65 -4.42 -6.04
C GLY A 266 -12.94 -4.81 -4.76
N ARG A 267 -12.66 -6.12 -4.68
CA ARG A 267 -12.32 -6.80 -3.44
C ARG A 267 -11.26 -7.88 -3.72
N VAL A 268 -10.35 -8.07 -2.78
CA VAL A 268 -9.26 -9.05 -2.89
C VAL A 268 -9.12 -9.80 -1.58
N VAL A 269 -9.00 -11.12 -1.65
CA VAL A 269 -8.58 -11.97 -0.53
C VAL A 269 -7.34 -12.73 -0.95
N VAL A 270 -6.32 -12.70 -0.11
CA VAL A 270 -5.02 -13.35 -0.37
C VAL A 270 -4.75 -14.39 0.71
N THR A 271 -4.34 -15.58 0.28
CA THR A 271 -3.83 -16.64 1.14
C THR A 271 -2.35 -16.88 0.81
N GLY A 272 -1.52 -17.04 1.85
CA GLY A 272 -0.08 -17.25 1.70
C GLY A 272 0.33 -18.58 1.06
N HIS A 273 -0.63 -19.40 0.63
CA HIS A 273 -0.41 -20.61 -0.16
C HIS A 273 -1.72 -21.11 -0.76
N LYS A 274 -1.71 -21.59 -2.02
CA LYS A 274 -2.91 -22.18 -2.65
C LYS A 274 -3.50 -23.42 -1.97
N VAL A 275 -2.73 -24.13 -1.13
CA VAL A 275 -3.20 -25.36 -0.44
C VAL A 275 -4.26 -25.01 0.60
N LEU A 276 -4.36 -23.75 1.04
CA LEU A 276 -5.45 -23.30 1.90
C LEU A 276 -6.83 -23.49 1.24
N PHE A 277 -6.90 -23.50 -0.10
CA PHE A 277 -8.12 -23.83 -0.85
C PHE A 277 -8.53 -25.30 -0.79
N THR A 278 -7.73 -26.17 -0.16
CA THR A 278 -8.05 -27.59 0.02
C THR A 278 -8.23 -27.98 1.48
N VAL A 279 -8.03 -27.05 2.43
CA VAL A 279 -8.16 -27.32 3.87
C VAL A 279 -9.63 -27.27 4.27
N GLY A 280 -10.23 -28.43 4.55
CA GLY A 280 -11.65 -28.52 4.93
C GLY A 280 -12.04 -27.69 6.16
N LYS A 281 -11.14 -27.51 7.14
CA LYS A 281 -11.38 -26.64 8.31
C LYS A 281 -11.60 -25.17 7.93
N LEU A 282 -11.08 -24.72 6.79
CA LEU A 282 -11.28 -23.37 6.28
C LEU A 282 -12.59 -23.24 5.47
N GLY A 283 -13.37 -24.31 5.30
CA GLY A 283 -14.60 -24.30 4.49
C GLY A 283 -15.53 -23.11 4.77
N PRO A 284 -15.90 -22.81 6.02
CA PRO A 284 -16.72 -21.63 6.35
C PRO A 284 -16.09 -20.32 5.90
N PHE A 285 -14.77 -20.15 6.08
CA PHE A 285 -14.04 -18.98 5.63
C PHE A 285 -14.03 -18.86 4.10
N LEU A 286 -13.77 -19.95 3.38
CA LEU A 286 -13.75 -19.95 1.91
C LEU A 286 -15.10 -19.53 1.33
N LEU A 287 -16.21 -19.95 1.95
CA LEU A 287 -17.56 -19.53 1.57
C LEU A 287 -17.82 -18.05 1.84
N ASN A 288 -17.45 -17.55 3.02
CA ASN A 288 -17.58 -16.13 3.36
C ASN A 288 -16.72 -15.27 2.42
N ALA A 289 -15.48 -15.69 2.15
CA ALA A 289 -14.58 -15.01 1.23
C ALA A 289 -15.17 -14.88 -0.18
N VAL A 290 -15.69 -15.96 -0.76
CA VAL A 290 -16.28 -15.90 -2.11
C VAL A 290 -17.53 -15.03 -2.16
N ARG A 291 -18.39 -15.08 -1.13
CA ARG A 291 -19.60 -14.22 -1.05
C ARG A 291 -19.22 -12.75 -0.91
N TRP A 292 -18.27 -12.45 -0.05
CA TRP A 292 -17.75 -11.10 0.11
C TRP A 292 -17.11 -10.62 -1.19
N LEU A 293 -16.30 -11.45 -1.86
CA LEU A 293 -15.67 -11.10 -3.14
C LEU A 293 -16.68 -10.84 -4.26
N ASP A 294 -17.79 -11.58 -4.32
CA ASP A 294 -18.84 -11.36 -5.32
C ASP A 294 -19.51 -9.98 -5.15
N GLY A 295 -19.59 -9.49 -3.91
CA GLY A 295 -20.15 -8.17 -3.61
C GLY A 295 -21.59 -7.99 -4.08
N GLY A 296 -22.34 -9.09 -4.29
CA GLY A 296 -23.69 -9.08 -4.81
C GLY A 296 -23.80 -8.89 -6.33
N ARG A 297 -22.69 -8.97 -7.08
CA ARG A 297 -22.68 -8.86 -8.55
C ARG A 297 -23.36 -10.02 -9.25
N ARG A 298 -23.45 -11.19 -8.61
CA ARG A 298 -24.13 -12.39 -9.14
C ARG A 298 -23.60 -12.82 -10.52
N GLY A 299 -22.32 -12.58 -10.78
CA GLY A 299 -21.63 -13.08 -11.97
C GLY A 299 -21.15 -14.52 -11.77
N LYS A 300 -20.34 -15.04 -12.70
CA LYS A 300 -19.74 -16.36 -12.53
C LYS A 300 -18.63 -16.33 -11.49
N ILE A 301 -18.60 -17.34 -10.63
CA ILE A 301 -17.44 -17.65 -9.78
C ILE A 301 -16.53 -18.57 -10.58
N VAL A 302 -15.42 -18.02 -11.08
CA VAL A 302 -14.46 -18.74 -11.91
C VAL A 302 -13.33 -19.27 -11.04
N VAL A 303 -13.05 -20.57 -11.16
CA VAL A 303 -11.95 -21.25 -10.46
C VAL A 303 -10.94 -21.73 -11.50
N GLN A 304 -9.68 -21.35 -11.31
CA GLN A 304 -8.59 -21.80 -12.18
C GLN A 304 -8.49 -23.34 -12.17
N THR A 305 -8.24 -23.94 -13.34
CA THR A 305 -8.19 -25.40 -13.56
C THR A 305 -7.38 -26.17 -12.50
N GLU A 306 -6.23 -25.64 -12.08
CA GLU A 306 -5.33 -26.25 -11.08
C GLU A 306 -5.92 -26.26 -9.67
N LEU A 307 -6.95 -25.46 -9.42
CA LEU A 307 -7.62 -25.27 -8.13
C LEU A 307 -9.00 -25.95 -8.07
N ARG A 308 -9.30 -26.89 -8.97
CA ARG A 308 -10.60 -27.59 -9.05
C ARG A 308 -11.13 -28.15 -7.73
N THR A 309 -10.26 -28.47 -6.76
CA THR A 309 -10.67 -28.92 -5.43
C THR A 309 -11.47 -27.86 -4.66
N LEU A 310 -11.18 -26.57 -4.89
CA LEU A 310 -11.94 -25.45 -4.32
C LEU A 310 -13.41 -25.49 -4.75
N SER A 311 -13.67 -25.79 -6.03
CA SER A 311 -15.03 -25.92 -6.58
C SER A 311 -15.87 -26.91 -5.78
N GLY A 312 -15.31 -28.08 -5.43
CA GLY A 312 -16.00 -29.07 -4.62
C GLY A 312 -16.33 -28.58 -3.21
N LEU A 313 -15.43 -27.82 -2.57
CA LEU A 313 -15.69 -27.24 -1.24
C LEU A 313 -16.77 -26.14 -1.29
N LEU A 314 -16.75 -25.31 -2.33
CA LEU A 314 -17.72 -24.24 -2.53
C LEU A 314 -19.12 -24.79 -2.84
N ALA A 315 -19.20 -25.88 -3.61
CA ALA A 315 -20.46 -26.55 -3.93
C ALA A 315 -21.18 -27.09 -2.68
N VAL A 316 -20.44 -27.58 -1.67
CA VAL A 316 -21.02 -28.01 -0.38
C VAL A 316 -21.74 -26.86 0.33
N GLY A 317 -21.27 -25.63 0.15
CA GLY A 317 -21.91 -24.41 0.68
C GLY A 317 -22.89 -23.73 -0.27
N GLY A 318 -23.28 -24.40 -1.37
CA GLY A 318 -24.27 -23.90 -2.33
C GLY A 318 -23.76 -22.82 -3.28
N ILE A 319 -22.45 -22.76 -3.54
CA ILE A 319 -21.87 -21.83 -4.51
C ILE A 319 -21.49 -22.60 -5.78
N ASP A 320 -22.15 -22.27 -6.88
CA ASP A 320 -21.83 -22.80 -8.20
C ASP A 320 -20.61 -22.09 -8.80
N THR A 321 -19.72 -22.87 -9.42
CA THR A 321 -18.46 -22.36 -9.99
C THR A 321 -18.23 -22.86 -11.41
N SER A 322 -17.62 -22.05 -12.28
CA SER A 322 -17.04 -22.52 -13.55
C SER A 322 -15.56 -22.84 -13.36
N ILE A 323 -15.07 -23.90 -14.02
CA ILE A 323 -13.64 -24.22 -14.05
C ILE A 323 -13.09 -23.76 -15.39
N GLU A 324 -12.19 -22.78 -15.37
CA GLU A 324 -11.63 -22.17 -16.57
C GLU A 324 -10.10 -22.05 -16.45
N PRO A 325 -9.34 -21.95 -17.57
CA PRO A 325 -7.90 -21.73 -17.52
C PRO A 325 -7.51 -20.29 -17.15
N SER A 326 -8.41 -19.33 -17.35
CA SER A 326 -8.17 -17.90 -17.17
C SER A 326 -9.44 -17.16 -16.75
N LEU A 327 -9.29 -15.88 -16.39
CA LEU A 327 -10.41 -14.97 -16.16
C LEU A 327 -11.33 -14.93 -17.39
N THR A 328 -12.65 -14.89 -17.17
CA THR A 328 -13.67 -14.69 -18.20
C THR A 328 -14.37 -13.35 -18.00
N SER A 329 -14.91 -12.78 -19.09
CA SER A 329 -15.55 -11.46 -19.07
C SER A 329 -16.84 -11.39 -18.26
N ASP A 330 -17.48 -12.53 -18.00
CA ASP A 330 -18.69 -12.67 -17.19
C ASP A 330 -18.43 -13.08 -15.73
N ALA A 331 -17.15 -13.15 -15.33
CA ALA A 331 -16.76 -13.44 -13.97
C ALA A 331 -17.14 -12.29 -13.02
N SER A 332 -17.68 -12.61 -11.85
CA SER A 332 -17.69 -11.69 -10.70
C SER A 332 -16.54 -11.97 -9.75
N VAL A 333 -16.14 -13.24 -9.62
CA VAL A 333 -15.03 -13.66 -8.77
C VAL A 333 -14.09 -14.57 -9.56
N TYR A 334 -12.78 -14.38 -9.41
CA TYR A 334 -11.77 -15.25 -9.98
C TYR A 334 -10.83 -15.79 -8.90
N CYS A 335 -10.83 -17.12 -8.73
CA CYS A 335 -10.00 -17.85 -7.76
C CYS A 335 -8.82 -18.50 -8.48
N PHE A 336 -7.58 -18.08 -8.18
CA PHE A 336 -6.41 -18.49 -8.96
C PHE A 336 -5.06 -18.38 -8.22
N GLU A 337 -4.03 -18.98 -8.80
CA GLU A 337 -2.63 -18.77 -8.43
C GLU A 337 -1.93 -17.91 -9.51
N PRO A 338 -1.37 -16.74 -9.16
CA PRO A 338 -0.58 -15.93 -10.08
C PRO A 338 0.77 -16.58 -10.37
N VAL A 339 0.91 -17.14 -11.57
CA VAL A 339 2.13 -17.84 -12.03
C VAL A 339 2.96 -17.07 -13.06
N SER A 340 2.40 -16.02 -13.67
CA SER A 340 3.06 -15.17 -14.67
C SER A 340 2.65 -13.71 -14.53
N ASP A 341 3.43 -12.81 -15.15
CA ASP A 341 3.17 -11.37 -15.21
C ASP A 341 2.20 -10.97 -16.34
N VAL A 342 1.85 -11.93 -17.21
CA VAL A 342 0.88 -11.74 -18.29
C VAL A 342 -0.52 -11.50 -17.71
N GLY A 343 -1.19 -10.44 -18.16
CA GLY A 343 -2.56 -10.14 -17.73
C GLY A 343 -2.68 -9.47 -16.35
N VAL A 344 -1.56 -9.12 -15.68
CA VAL A 344 -1.60 -8.44 -14.37
C VAL A 344 -2.42 -7.15 -14.41
N LYS A 345 -2.27 -6.33 -15.46
CA LYS A 345 -3.06 -5.09 -15.62
C LYS A 345 -4.56 -5.36 -15.79
N GLU A 346 -4.92 -6.41 -16.54
CA GLU A 346 -6.31 -6.80 -16.73
C GLU A 346 -6.96 -7.25 -15.41
N LEU A 347 -6.21 -7.99 -14.59
CA LEU A 347 -6.64 -8.39 -13.24
C LEU A 347 -6.78 -7.18 -12.30
N GLN A 348 -5.89 -6.18 -12.42
CA GLN A 348 -5.98 -4.93 -11.66
C GLN A 348 -7.19 -4.10 -12.06
N GLU A 349 -7.46 -3.97 -13.36
CA GLU A 349 -8.66 -3.30 -13.87
C GLU A 349 -9.94 -4.05 -13.48
N PHE A 350 -9.91 -5.38 -13.53
CA PHE A 350 -11.02 -6.22 -13.09
C PHE A 350 -11.40 -5.91 -11.63
N VAL A 351 -10.43 -5.85 -10.72
CA VAL A 351 -10.69 -5.44 -9.33
C VAL A 351 -11.14 -3.98 -9.26
N ALA A 352 -10.42 -3.05 -9.89
CA ALA A 352 -10.76 -1.63 -9.84
C ALA A 352 -12.23 -1.37 -10.27
N GLU A 353 -12.72 -2.09 -11.28
CA GLU A 353 -14.08 -1.96 -11.82
C GLU A 353 -15.13 -2.78 -11.06
N GLY A 354 -14.74 -3.50 -10.02
CA GLY A 354 -15.64 -4.14 -9.05
C GLY A 354 -15.59 -5.65 -8.99
N GLY A 355 -14.64 -6.30 -9.65
CA GLY A 355 -14.41 -7.74 -9.58
C GLY A 355 -13.77 -8.18 -8.26
N GLY A 356 -13.96 -9.46 -7.93
CA GLY A 356 -13.38 -10.12 -6.76
C GLY A 356 -12.22 -11.05 -7.12
N LEU A 357 -11.05 -10.89 -6.51
CA LEU A 357 -9.94 -11.84 -6.66
C LEU A 357 -9.73 -12.67 -5.40
N PHE A 358 -9.73 -14.00 -5.54
CA PHE A 358 -9.29 -14.92 -4.49
C PHE A 358 -7.93 -15.52 -4.86
N VAL A 359 -6.88 -15.01 -4.26
CA VAL A 359 -5.49 -15.33 -4.62
C VAL A 359 -4.91 -16.33 -3.63
N GLY A 360 -4.39 -17.45 -4.15
CA GLY A 360 -3.58 -18.39 -3.37
C GLY A 360 -2.19 -18.50 -3.95
N ALA A 361 -1.18 -18.00 -3.25
CA ALA A 361 0.20 -17.98 -3.76
C ALA A 361 1.23 -18.05 -2.65
N GLN A 362 2.39 -18.67 -2.94
CA GLN A 362 3.53 -18.73 -2.03
C GLN A 362 4.81 -18.19 -2.69
N ALA A 363 5.39 -17.15 -2.11
CA ALA A 363 6.59 -16.49 -2.62
C ALA A 363 7.89 -17.07 -2.05
N TRP A 364 7.88 -17.73 -0.88
CA TRP A 364 9.11 -18.31 -0.30
C TRP A 364 9.76 -19.35 -1.23
N TRP A 365 8.96 -20.20 -1.88
CA TRP A 365 9.47 -21.21 -2.81
C TRP A 365 9.97 -20.59 -4.10
N TRP A 366 9.28 -19.54 -4.57
CA TRP A 366 9.73 -18.76 -5.71
C TRP A 366 11.08 -18.10 -5.42
N ALA A 367 11.24 -17.49 -4.24
CA ALA A 367 12.49 -16.84 -3.82
C ALA A 367 13.63 -17.86 -3.68
N PHE A 368 13.34 -19.07 -3.19
CA PHE A 368 14.31 -20.17 -3.16
C PHE A 368 14.83 -20.53 -4.56
N LYS A 369 13.95 -20.53 -5.58
CA LYS A 369 14.31 -20.79 -6.97
C LYS A 369 14.98 -19.60 -7.67
N ASN A 370 14.86 -18.39 -7.12
CA ASN A 370 15.36 -17.14 -7.71
C ASN A 370 16.26 -16.38 -6.72
N PRO A 371 17.42 -16.95 -6.33
CA PRO A 371 18.30 -16.35 -5.34
C PRO A 371 18.80 -14.97 -5.79
N GLY A 372 18.85 -14.02 -4.86
CA GLY A 372 19.29 -12.64 -5.13
C GLY A 372 18.24 -11.74 -5.80
N VAL A 373 17.07 -12.29 -6.17
CA VAL A 373 15.97 -11.51 -6.73
C VAL A 373 14.90 -11.29 -5.66
N SER A 374 14.55 -10.02 -5.42
CA SER A 374 13.50 -9.70 -4.45
C SER A 374 12.13 -10.21 -4.93
N PRO A 375 11.45 -11.07 -4.16
CA PRO A 375 10.07 -11.46 -4.49
C PRO A 375 9.12 -10.27 -4.39
N LEU A 376 9.37 -9.31 -3.50
CA LEU A 376 8.54 -8.10 -3.36
C LEU A 376 8.54 -7.25 -4.65
N ALA A 377 9.60 -7.37 -5.46
CA ALA A 377 9.74 -6.64 -6.72
C ALA A 377 9.41 -7.45 -7.98
N ARG A 378 9.61 -8.78 -7.97
CA ARG A 378 9.61 -9.59 -9.20
C ARG A 378 8.75 -10.84 -9.17
N PHE A 379 8.21 -11.23 -8.01
CA PHE A 379 7.28 -12.35 -7.95
C PHE A 379 5.97 -11.97 -8.67
N PRO A 380 5.45 -12.78 -9.62
CA PRO A 380 4.20 -12.47 -10.31
C PRO A 380 3.03 -12.11 -9.40
N GLY A 381 2.88 -12.80 -8.26
CA GLY A 381 1.86 -12.46 -7.27
C GLY A 381 2.02 -11.05 -6.69
N ASN A 382 3.25 -10.57 -6.49
CA ASN A 382 3.47 -9.22 -5.95
C ASN A 382 3.35 -8.13 -7.01
N LEU A 383 3.63 -8.42 -8.28
CA LEU A 383 3.31 -7.50 -9.38
C LEU A 383 1.80 -7.20 -9.45
N LEU A 384 0.98 -8.20 -9.13
CA LEU A 384 -0.47 -8.05 -9.00
C LEU A 384 -0.90 -7.37 -7.69
N LEU A 385 -0.37 -7.84 -6.55
CA LEU A 385 -0.95 -7.56 -5.23
C LEU A 385 -0.40 -6.29 -4.56
N ASN A 386 0.82 -5.83 -4.90
CA ASN A 386 1.38 -4.63 -4.29
C ASN A 386 0.45 -3.40 -4.43
N PRO A 387 -0.16 -3.12 -5.61
CA PRO A 387 -1.13 -2.02 -5.76
C PRO A 387 -2.37 -2.14 -4.86
N PHE A 388 -2.75 -3.36 -4.46
CA PHE A 388 -3.85 -3.60 -3.52
C PHE A 388 -3.42 -3.49 -2.06
N GLY A 389 -2.15 -3.23 -1.78
CA GLY A 389 -1.66 -3.05 -0.42
C GLY A 389 -1.29 -4.34 0.31
N ILE A 390 -1.11 -5.44 -0.41
CA ILE A 390 -0.73 -6.74 0.16
C ILE A 390 0.49 -7.26 -0.60
N SER A 391 1.53 -7.69 0.10
CA SER A 391 2.66 -8.39 -0.51
C SER A 391 2.87 -9.76 0.11
N ILE A 392 3.30 -10.72 -0.69
CA ILE A 392 3.69 -12.07 -0.27
C ILE A 392 5.20 -12.09 -0.10
N THR A 393 5.67 -12.28 1.13
CA THR A 393 7.10 -12.23 1.47
C THR A 393 7.80 -13.58 1.24
N SER A 394 9.13 -13.60 1.23
CA SER A 394 9.92 -14.84 1.20
C SER A 394 9.92 -15.61 2.52
N GLN A 395 9.35 -15.06 3.58
CA GLN A 395 9.31 -15.70 4.89
C GLN A 395 8.18 -16.74 4.93
N SER A 396 8.52 -17.98 5.27
CA SER A 396 7.52 -19.00 5.57
C SER A 396 7.03 -18.90 7.01
N LEU A 397 5.76 -19.23 7.23
CA LEU A 397 5.16 -19.43 8.53
C LEU A 397 4.98 -20.93 8.79
N ASN A 398 4.98 -21.31 10.06
CA ASN A 398 4.63 -22.68 10.43
C ASN A 398 3.12 -22.88 10.29
N PRO A 399 2.66 -24.05 9.83
CA PRO A 399 1.25 -24.39 9.91
C PRO A 399 0.82 -24.40 11.39
N GLY A 400 -0.36 -23.85 11.65
CA GLY A 400 -0.86 -23.70 13.00
C GLY A 400 -2.25 -23.07 13.02
N PRO A 401 -2.79 -22.86 14.23
CA PRO A 401 -3.94 -22.01 14.40
C PRO A 401 -3.54 -20.55 14.18
N PHE A 402 -4.25 -19.87 13.28
CA PHE A 402 -4.13 -18.43 13.10
C PHE A 402 -5.34 -17.75 13.73
N ARG A 403 -5.07 -16.86 14.69
CA ARG A 403 -6.11 -16.13 15.39
C ARG A 403 -6.72 -15.08 14.48
N THR A 404 -8.03 -14.95 14.56
CA THR A 404 -8.75 -13.92 13.84
C THR A 404 -8.74 -12.61 14.65
N PRO A 405 -8.63 -11.45 13.99
CA PRO A 405 -8.90 -10.15 14.61
C PRO A 405 -10.26 -10.14 15.28
N LYS A 406 -10.36 -9.52 16.46
CA LYS A 406 -11.64 -9.33 17.17
C LYS A 406 -12.16 -7.92 16.93
N ALA A 407 -13.48 -7.78 16.84
CA ALA A 407 -14.15 -6.47 16.78
C ALA A 407 -13.70 -5.58 17.96
N GLY A 408 -13.43 -4.31 17.69
CA GLY A 408 -12.94 -3.33 18.66
C GLY A 408 -11.50 -3.54 19.17
N ILE A 409 -10.81 -4.62 18.77
CA ILE A 409 -9.41 -4.85 19.14
C ILE A 409 -8.50 -4.50 17.97
N ARG A 410 -7.53 -3.62 18.23
CA ARG A 410 -6.52 -3.23 17.26
C ARG A 410 -5.66 -4.44 16.87
N THR A 411 -5.38 -4.57 15.59
CA THR A 411 -4.49 -5.61 15.06
C THR A 411 -3.29 -4.99 14.37
N TYR A 412 -2.19 -5.73 14.34
CA TYR A 412 -0.99 -5.26 13.68
C TYR A 412 -1.26 -4.97 12.20
N HIS A 413 -0.94 -3.75 11.78
CA HIS A 413 -0.93 -3.29 10.40
C HIS A 413 0.30 -2.41 10.20
N PHE A 414 1.01 -2.56 9.07
CA PHE A 414 2.32 -1.94 8.89
C PHE A 414 2.26 -0.41 8.97
N ARG A 415 1.38 0.24 8.20
CA ARG A 415 1.30 1.71 8.15
C ARG A 415 0.79 2.30 9.47
N SER A 416 -0.19 1.66 10.11
CA SER A 416 -0.73 2.11 11.39
C SER A 416 0.37 2.06 12.47
N THR A 417 1.11 0.95 12.54
CA THR A 417 2.24 0.79 13.45
C THR A 417 3.37 1.79 13.15
N LEU A 418 3.66 2.05 11.86
CA LEU A 418 4.66 3.04 11.46
C LEU A 418 4.27 4.47 11.87
N ALA A 419 2.98 4.82 11.78
CA ALA A 419 2.47 6.11 12.24
C ALA A 419 2.63 6.28 13.76
N GLU A 420 2.30 5.25 14.55
CA GLU A 420 2.55 5.25 16.00
C GLU A 420 4.04 5.36 16.34
N PHE A 421 4.88 4.59 15.64
CA PHE A 421 6.33 4.66 15.79
C PHE A 421 6.85 6.07 15.51
N GLN A 422 6.35 6.75 14.48
CA GLN A 422 6.67 8.15 14.19
C GLN A 422 6.30 9.09 15.36
N VAL A 423 5.14 8.90 15.98
CA VAL A 423 4.70 9.68 17.14
C VAL A 423 5.62 9.46 18.34
N ILE A 424 5.95 8.20 18.64
CA ILE A 424 6.85 7.84 19.75
C ILE A 424 8.22 8.48 19.59
N MET A 425 8.80 8.36 18.39
CA MET A 425 10.08 8.99 18.07
C MET A 425 10.00 10.52 18.17
N GLY A 426 8.89 11.11 17.73
CA GLY A 426 8.59 12.55 17.74
C GLY A 426 8.47 13.18 19.14
N ARG A 427 7.68 12.57 20.01
CA ARG A 427 7.25 13.16 21.28
C ARG A 427 7.90 12.51 22.50
N LYS A 428 8.70 11.45 22.32
CA LYS A 428 9.20 10.58 23.40
C LYS A 428 8.09 10.10 24.35
N ARG A 429 6.85 10.03 23.85
CA ARG A 429 5.64 9.65 24.57
C ARG A 429 4.74 8.87 23.62
N GLY A 430 4.03 7.88 24.15
CA GLY A 430 3.24 6.91 23.39
C GLY A 430 3.74 5.49 23.65
N ASN A 431 2.89 4.51 23.38
CA ASN A 431 3.24 3.10 23.46
C ASN A 431 2.71 2.40 22.20
N VAL A 432 3.49 1.47 21.65
CA VAL A 432 2.98 0.52 20.66
C VAL A 432 2.56 -0.73 21.41
N GLU A 433 1.55 -1.44 20.92
CA GLU A 433 1.22 -2.76 21.46
C GLU A 433 2.42 -3.71 21.43
N LYS A 434 2.46 -4.59 22.43
CA LYS A 434 3.56 -5.55 22.61
C LYS A 434 3.69 -6.45 21.38
N GLY A 435 4.92 -6.60 20.89
CA GLY A 435 5.30 -7.42 19.74
C GLY A 435 5.29 -6.66 18.41
N TRP A 436 4.67 -5.48 18.33
CA TRP A 436 4.53 -4.76 17.07
C TRP A 436 5.83 -4.08 16.64
N LEU A 437 6.69 -3.66 17.55
CA LEU A 437 8.00 -3.09 17.17
C LEU A 437 8.93 -4.19 16.65
N ALA A 438 8.85 -5.40 17.23
CA ALA A 438 9.55 -6.57 16.72
C ALA A 438 9.13 -6.91 15.29
N LYS A 439 7.86 -6.69 14.96
CA LYS A 439 7.28 -6.94 13.64
C LYS A 439 7.53 -5.80 12.63
N LEU A 440 7.47 -4.55 13.09
CA LEU A 440 7.66 -3.34 12.27
C LEU A 440 9.01 -3.32 11.54
N GLY A 441 10.07 -3.77 12.20
CA GLY A 441 11.43 -3.78 11.63
C GLY A 441 11.52 -4.65 10.37
N PRO A 442 11.30 -5.97 10.47
CA PRO A 442 11.28 -6.88 9.32
C PRO A 442 10.28 -6.48 8.24
N ASP A 443 9.07 -6.06 8.61
CA ASP A 443 8.04 -5.67 7.63
C ASP A 443 8.39 -4.38 6.90
N GLY A 444 9.00 -3.41 7.60
CA GLY A 444 9.52 -2.22 6.96
C GLY A 444 10.69 -2.52 6.02
N ALA A 445 11.58 -3.45 6.39
CA ALA A 445 12.63 -3.91 5.50
C ALA A 445 12.10 -4.67 4.27
N ALA A 446 10.98 -5.40 4.41
CA ALA A 446 10.29 -6.02 3.28
C ALA A 446 9.60 -4.96 2.39
N PHE A 447 8.88 -4.00 3.00
CA PHE A 447 8.22 -2.91 2.29
C PHE A 447 9.19 -2.12 1.42
N LEU A 448 10.39 -1.82 1.94
CA LEU A 448 11.42 -1.07 1.22
C LEU A 448 12.03 -1.81 0.02
N GLN A 449 11.70 -3.09 -0.17
CA GLN A 449 12.06 -3.86 -1.37
C GLN A 449 10.98 -3.81 -2.46
N ILE A 450 9.81 -3.21 -2.19
CA ILE A 450 8.81 -2.90 -3.20
C ILE A 450 9.36 -1.78 -4.09
N PRO A 451 9.33 -1.91 -5.42
CA PRO A 451 9.78 -0.85 -6.32
C PRO A 451 9.03 0.45 -6.04
N ALA A 452 9.76 1.50 -5.67
CA ALA A 452 9.17 2.80 -5.33
C ALA A 452 9.38 3.84 -6.44
N GLU A 453 10.20 3.57 -7.45
CA GLU A 453 10.48 4.55 -8.51
C GLU A 453 9.17 5.00 -9.18
N GLU A 454 8.98 6.33 -9.24
CA GLU A 454 7.78 6.97 -9.78
C GLU A 454 6.44 6.60 -9.12
N ILE A 455 6.43 5.92 -7.97
CA ILE A 455 5.22 5.57 -7.22
C ILE A 455 5.14 6.40 -5.93
N PRO A 456 4.31 7.47 -5.89
CA PRO A 456 4.26 8.43 -4.77
C PRO A 456 3.91 7.78 -3.43
N ALA A 457 3.05 6.76 -3.43
CA ALA A 457 2.61 6.04 -2.24
C ALA A 457 3.77 5.32 -1.51
N TYR A 458 4.73 4.77 -2.27
CA TYR A 458 5.91 4.11 -1.71
C TYR A 458 7.04 5.10 -1.45
N LEU A 459 7.30 6.06 -2.38
CA LEU A 459 8.31 7.11 -2.19
C LEU A 459 8.07 7.93 -0.92
N SER A 460 6.82 8.20 -0.58
CA SER A 460 6.47 8.96 0.63
C SER A 460 6.94 8.25 1.90
N VAL A 461 6.81 6.92 1.96
CA VAL A 461 7.28 6.10 3.08
C VAL A 461 8.82 6.04 3.10
N HIS A 462 9.49 5.84 1.96
CA HIS A 462 10.96 5.91 1.89
C HIS A 462 11.48 7.26 2.40
N ARG A 463 10.89 8.37 1.93
CA ARG A 463 11.26 9.74 2.34
C ARG A 463 10.94 10.01 3.81
N LEU A 464 9.87 9.41 4.35
CA LEU A 464 9.57 9.51 5.77
C LEU A 464 10.62 8.80 6.59
N LEU A 465 10.87 7.51 6.32
CA LEU A 465 11.81 6.69 7.05
C LEU A 465 13.21 7.31 7.01
N ARG A 466 13.66 7.78 5.85
CA ARG A 466 14.91 8.53 5.73
C ARG A 466 14.93 9.76 6.65
N LYS A 467 13.90 10.61 6.61
CA LYS A 467 13.81 11.82 7.46
C LYS A 467 13.79 11.46 8.95
N LEU A 468 13.02 10.45 9.32
CA LEU A 468 12.87 10.01 10.70
C LEU A 468 14.22 9.49 11.23
N LEU A 469 14.86 8.58 10.51
CA LEU A 469 16.14 7.99 10.94
C LEU A 469 17.28 9.02 10.92
N SER A 470 17.32 9.93 9.94
CA SER A 470 18.31 11.02 9.91
C SER A 470 18.17 11.94 11.12
N ARG A 471 16.93 12.22 11.55
CA ARG A 471 16.68 13.12 12.68
C ARG A 471 17.12 12.52 14.02
N TYR A 472 16.97 11.22 14.20
CA TYR A 472 17.23 10.57 15.49
C TYR A 472 18.60 9.88 15.58
N ARG A 473 19.34 9.80 14.46
CA ARG A 473 20.60 9.04 14.28
C ARG A 473 20.43 7.56 14.60
N LEU A 474 21.23 6.69 13.98
CA LEU A 474 21.14 5.26 14.30
C LEU A 474 21.71 5.00 15.70
N PRO A 475 20.97 4.25 16.54
CA PRO A 475 21.45 3.92 17.87
C PRO A 475 22.61 2.93 17.78
N VAL A 476 23.63 3.11 18.63
CA VAL A 476 24.74 2.17 18.76
C VAL A 476 24.34 1.05 19.73
N ALA A 477 24.44 -0.20 19.28
CA ALA A 477 24.28 -1.36 20.14
C ALA A 477 25.58 -1.60 20.92
N THR A 478 25.52 -1.56 22.25
CA THR A 478 26.66 -1.88 23.12
C THR A 478 26.26 -2.91 24.16
N ARG A 479 27.22 -3.44 24.92
CA ARG A 479 26.92 -4.35 26.04
C ARG A 479 26.04 -3.69 27.10
N GLU A 480 26.24 -2.39 27.34
CA GLU A 480 25.48 -1.56 28.26
C GLU A 480 24.12 -1.15 27.69
N ASN A 481 24.01 -1.09 26.36
CA ASN A 481 22.80 -0.73 25.62
C ASN A 481 22.45 -1.80 24.58
N PRO A 482 22.06 -3.02 25.01
CA PRO A 482 21.77 -4.10 24.08
C PRO A 482 20.53 -3.78 23.24
N VAL A 483 20.45 -4.39 22.05
CA VAL A 483 19.22 -4.42 21.27
C VAL A 483 18.38 -5.57 21.83
N ILE A 484 17.28 -5.22 22.50
CA ILE A 484 16.31 -6.20 22.99
C ILE A 484 15.18 -6.36 21.98
N ASN A 485 14.50 -7.51 22.00
CA ASN A 485 13.33 -7.70 21.18
C ASN A 485 12.26 -6.65 21.49
N ASP A 486 11.46 -6.27 20.50
CA ASP A 486 10.31 -5.37 20.65
C ASP A 486 10.66 -3.99 21.23
N CYS A 487 11.73 -3.35 20.74
CA CYS A 487 12.11 -2.01 21.16
C CYS A 487 12.36 -1.05 19.99
N CYS A 488 12.25 0.26 20.23
CA CYS A 488 12.47 1.28 19.20
C CYS A 488 13.88 1.19 18.58
N ARG A 489 14.89 0.84 19.38
CA ARG A 489 16.27 0.66 18.91
C ARG A 489 16.37 -0.43 17.84
N GLY A 490 15.77 -1.59 18.11
CA GLY A 490 15.72 -2.70 17.16
C GLY A 490 14.97 -2.32 15.89
N ALA A 491 13.78 -1.72 16.02
CA ALA A 491 13.01 -1.25 14.88
C ALA A 491 13.79 -0.25 14.00
N MET A 492 14.48 0.72 14.61
CA MET A 492 15.33 1.67 13.87
C MET A 492 16.43 0.99 13.07
N LEU A 493 17.15 0.03 13.68
CA LEU A 493 18.25 -0.68 13.02
C LEU A 493 17.76 -1.54 11.85
N SER A 494 16.63 -2.24 12.03
CA SER A 494 16.00 -3.02 10.96
C SER A 494 15.54 -2.13 9.80
N LEU A 495 14.86 -1.01 10.09
CA LEU A 495 14.40 -0.05 9.07
C LEU A 495 15.57 0.59 8.32
N ALA A 496 16.65 0.93 9.03
CA ALA A 496 17.87 1.46 8.43
C ALA A 496 18.53 0.45 7.49
N THR A 497 18.63 -0.81 7.94
CA THR A 497 19.14 -1.91 7.12
C THR A 497 18.30 -2.11 5.86
N GLY A 498 16.97 -2.05 5.98
CA GLY A 498 16.05 -2.07 4.84
C GLY A 498 16.31 -0.94 3.84
N LEU A 499 16.55 0.28 4.32
CA LEU A 499 16.85 1.43 3.45
C LEU A 499 18.20 1.28 2.74
N ALA A 500 19.21 0.71 3.40
CA ALA A 500 20.49 0.40 2.77
C ALA A 500 20.30 -0.55 1.59
N HIS A 501 19.57 -1.64 1.80
CA HIS A 501 19.29 -2.63 0.77
C HIS A 501 18.43 -2.07 -0.37
N SER A 502 17.60 -1.05 -0.10
CA SER A 502 16.84 -0.34 -1.14
C SER A 502 17.70 0.64 -1.97
N GLY A 503 19.02 0.67 -1.76
CA GLY A 503 19.94 1.58 -2.46
C GLY A 503 19.96 3.00 -1.91
N SER A 504 19.39 3.27 -0.74
CA SER A 504 19.52 4.60 -0.12
C SER A 504 20.93 4.80 0.43
N ASP A 505 21.56 5.93 0.10
CA ASP A 505 22.80 6.33 0.76
C ASP A 505 22.53 6.62 2.25
N LEU A 506 23.09 5.77 3.11
CA LEU A 506 22.99 5.90 4.56
C LEU A 506 24.14 6.72 5.17
N SER A 507 24.99 7.35 4.36
CA SER A 507 26.10 8.19 4.81
C SER A 507 25.69 9.23 5.87
N MET A 508 24.46 9.74 5.78
CA MET A 508 23.87 10.72 6.71
C MET A 508 23.11 10.10 7.91
N LEU A 509 22.92 8.77 7.96
CA LEU A 509 22.21 8.08 9.04
C LEU A 509 23.14 7.54 10.12
N VAL A 510 24.37 7.17 9.71
CA VAL A 510 25.39 6.71 10.64
C VAL A 510 25.77 7.90 11.52
N PRO A 511 25.78 7.77 12.86
CA PRO A 511 26.32 8.82 13.71
C PRO A 511 27.72 9.18 13.21
N GLU A 512 28.07 10.46 13.15
CA GLU A 512 29.47 10.83 13.33
C GLU A 512 29.85 10.28 14.69
N ILE A 513 30.51 9.13 14.69
CA ILE A 513 31.09 8.58 15.89
C ILE A 513 32.30 9.49 16.14
N GLU A 514 32.07 10.67 16.74
CA GLU A 514 33.12 11.58 17.21
C GLU A 514 34.08 10.84 18.17
N ASP A 515 33.62 9.69 18.68
CA ASP A 515 34.23 8.88 19.71
C ASP A 515 34.67 7.47 19.23
N ILE A 516 35.03 7.27 17.95
CA ILE A 516 35.67 6.01 17.48
C ILE A 516 36.90 5.71 18.36
N TYR A 517 37.55 6.77 18.84
CA TYR A 517 38.71 6.71 19.70
C TYR A 517 38.39 6.55 21.20
N SER A 518 37.16 6.80 21.68
CA SER A 518 36.80 6.63 23.10
C SER A 518 36.19 5.25 23.40
N SER A 519 35.51 4.63 22.42
CA SER A 519 34.93 3.29 22.57
C SER A 519 35.96 2.20 22.26
N THR A 520 36.35 1.43 23.29
CA THR A 520 37.24 0.27 23.15
C THR A 520 36.72 -0.80 22.18
N TYR A 521 35.42 -0.81 21.87
CA TYR A 521 34.78 -1.79 21.00
C TYR A 521 34.73 -1.39 19.52
N LEU A 522 35.03 -0.14 19.19
CA LEU A 522 34.98 0.41 17.83
C LEU A 522 36.37 0.78 17.28
N ARG A 523 37.41 0.62 18.09
CA ARG A 523 38.78 0.77 17.63
C ARG A 523 39.13 -0.38 16.68
N PRO A 524 39.65 -0.08 15.47
CA PRO A 524 40.28 -1.10 14.64
C PRO A 524 41.36 -1.79 15.47
N SER A 525 41.30 -3.12 15.58
CA SER A 525 42.43 -3.86 16.15
C SER A 525 43.60 -3.70 15.19
N GLU A 526 44.73 -3.16 15.67
CA GLU A 526 45.96 -3.06 14.86
C GLU A 526 46.54 -4.45 14.53
N SER A 527 46.07 -5.49 15.21
CA SER A 527 46.50 -6.88 15.01
C SER A 527 45.34 -7.76 14.51
N PRO A 528 45.61 -8.76 13.65
CA PRO A 528 44.62 -9.76 13.25
C PRO A 528 44.02 -10.44 14.48
N ILE A 529 42.70 -10.58 14.51
CA ILE A 529 41.99 -11.33 15.57
C ILE A 529 41.72 -12.74 15.05
N THR A 530 42.19 -13.75 15.76
CA THR A 530 41.87 -15.15 15.48
C THR A 530 40.66 -15.57 16.32
N VAL A 531 39.64 -16.12 15.66
CA VAL A 531 38.45 -16.68 16.32
C VAL A 531 38.48 -18.19 16.14
N GLU A 532 38.46 -18.92 17.25
CA GLU A 532 38.33 -20.38 17.24
C GLU A 532 36.85 -20.77 17.23
N VAL A 533 36.48 -21.63 16.27
CA VAL A 533 35.10 -22.11 16.08
C VAL A 533 35.12 -23.63 16.20
N ASP A 534 34.31 -24.15 17.12
CA ASP A 534 34.10 -25.59 17.23
C ASP A 534 33.09 -26.06 16.18
N CYS A 535 33.58 -26.84 15.22
CA CYS A 535 32.79 -27.36 14.11
C CYS A 535 32.15 -28.74 14.39
N THR A 536 32.23 -29.27 15.62
CA THR A 536 31.74 -30.64 15.96
C THR A 536 30.21 -30.76 16.11
N ASN A 537 29.45 -29.87 15.47
CA ASN A 537 28.00 -29.72 15.63
C ASN A 537 27.24 -31.08 15.58
N PRO A 538 26.64 -31.55 16.69
CA PRO A 538 25.93 -32.83 16.74
C PRO A 538 24.52 -32.78 16.14
N GLY A 539 24.06 -31.63 15.65
CA GLY A 539 22.71 -31.42 15.12
C GLY A 539 22.61 -31.53 13.59
N THR A 540 21.40 -31.80 13.07
CA THR A 540 21.09 -31.89 11.63
C THR A 540 20.76 -30.55 10.97
N ARG A 541 21.06 -29.41 11.62
CA ARG A 541 20.74 -28.05 11.15
C ARG A 541 21.98 -27.15 11.11
N TYR A 542 21.95 -26.13 10.25
CA TYR A 542 22.93 -25.04 10.24
C TYR A 542 23.01 -24.38 11.64
N CYS A 543 24.22 -24.34 12.20
CA CYS A 543 24.51 -23.65 13.47
C CYS A 543 25.20 -22.31 13.17
N TRP A 544 24.79 -21.26 13.88
CA TRP A 544 25.36 -19.93 13.75
C TRP A 544 26.20 -19.61 14.99
N MET A 545 27.45 -19.17 14.78
CA MET A 545 28.32 -18.66 15.84
C MET A 545 28.65 -17.20 15.55
N SER A 546 28.37 -16.33 16.53
CA SER A 546 28.79 -14.93 16.45
C SER A 546 30.25 -14.81 16.88
N THR A 547 31.05 -14.04 16.14
CA THR A 547 32.41 -13.69 16.54
C THR A 547 32.44 -12.68 17.69
N GLY A 548 31.31 -12.03 17.99
CA GLY A 548 31.23 -10.94 18.97
C GLY A 548 31.96 -9.66 18.54
N LEU A 549 32.49 -9.62 17.31
CA LEU A 549 33.24 -8.48 16.77
C LEU A 549 32.32 -7.56 15.95
N TYR A 550 32.58 -6.26 16.02
CA TYR A 550 31.85 -5.25 15.27
C TYR A 550 32.71 -4.68 14.15
N ILE A 551 32.12 -4.46 12.98
CA ILE A 551 32.78 -3.84 11.83
C ILE A 551 32.39 -2.36 11.80
N PRO A 552 33.34 -1.43 12.04
CA PRO A 552 33.06 -0.01 11.90
C PRO A 552 32.62 0.32 10.46
N GLY A 553 31.65 1.21 10.32
CA GLY A 553 31.20 1.67 9.01
C GLY A 553 32.37 2.25 8.19
N ARG A 554 32.36 1.98 6.88
CA ARG A 554 33.37 2.45 5.90
C ARG A 554 34.80 1.91 6.09
N GLN A 555 34.97 0.80 6.80
CA GLN A 555 36.24 0.09 6.85
C GLN A 555 36.21 -1.18 6.01
N ILE A 556 37.37 -1.50 5.41
CA ILE A 556 37.58 -2.77 4.73
C ILE A 556 37.99 -3.78 5.80
N ILE A 557 37.30 -4.92 5.82
CA ILE A 557 37.72 -6.09 6.59
C ILE A 557 38.27 -7.14 5.64
N GLU A 558 39.40 -7.71 6.03
CA GLU A 558 39.96 -8.88 5.38
C GLU A 558 39.73 -10.08 6.30
N VAL A 559 39.06 -11.11 5.79
CA VAL A 559 38.75 -12.33 6.54
C VAL A 559 39.47 -13.48 5.85
N SER A 560 40.37 -14.13 6.59
CA SER A 560 41.07 -15.33 6.13
C SER A 560 40.48 -16.55 6.82
N LEU A 561 40.14 -17.57 6.02
CA LEU A 561 39.64 -18.86 6.50
C LEU A 561 40.70 -19.92 6.22
N PRO A 562 40.98 -20.85 7.15
CA PRO A 562 41.79 -22.03 6.87
C PRO A 562 41.17 -22.86 5.74
N GLU A 563 42.00 -23.54 4.96
CA GLU A 563 41.57 -24.40 3.84
C GLU A 563 40.58 -25.49 4.29
N ASP A 564 40.81 -26.06 5.48
CA ASP A 564 39.92 -27.06 6.10
C ASP A 564 38.53 -26.49 6.42
N ALA A 565 38.44 -25.22 6.79
CA ALA A 565 37.18 -24.54 7.08
C ALA A 565 36.40 -24.22 5.79
N ALA A 566 37.11 -23.80 4.72
CA ALA A 566 36.49 -23.57 3.42
C ALA A 566 35.95 -24.88 2.80
N SER A 567 36.68 -25.98 2.99
CA SER A 567 36.29 -27.32 2.51
C SER A 567 35.08 -27.89 3.25
N ALA A 568 34.76 -27.37 4.44
CA ALA A 568 33.60 -27.75 5.25
C ALA A 568 32.33 -26.91 4.95
N ASP A 569 32.29 -26.16 3.84
CA ASP A 569 31.20 -25.24 3.44
C ASP A 569 30.86 -24.18 4.51
N LEU A 570 31.84 -23.78 5.32
CA LEU A 570 31.66 -22.77 6.37
C LEU A 570 31.57 -21.38 5.73
N LYS A 571 30.46 -20.68 5.99
CA LYS A 571 30.18 -19.38 5.36
C LYS A 571 30.34 -18.25 6.36
N VAL A 572 31.14 -17.24 5.99
CA VAL A 572 31.21 -15.99 6.73
C VAL A 572 30.09 -15.09 6.23
N ARG A 573 29.19 -14.71 7.14
CA ARG A 573 28.15 -13.74 6.87
C ARG A 573 28.38 -12.53 7.77
N PRO A 574 28.69 -11.34 7.21
CA PRO A 574 28.57 -10.11 7.98
C PRO A 574 27.10 -10.01 8.36
N TYR A 575 26.80 -10.16 9.64
CA TYR A 575 25.47 -9.85 10.12
C TYR A 575 25.38 -8.32 10.14
N PRO A 576 24.52 -7.68 9.31
CA PRO A 576 23.96 -6.42 9.80
C PRO A 576 23.37 -6.77 11.17
N ILE A 577 23.43 -5.86 12.14
CA ILE A 577 22.75 -6.08 13.42
C ILE A 577 21.27 -6.29 13.09
N SER A 578 20.90 -7.55 12.91
CA SER A 578 19.55 -8.04 12.78
C SER A 578 19.19 -8.42 14.20
N PRO A 579 18.25 -7.71 14.84
CA PRO A 579 17.73 -8.05 16.15
C PRO A 579 17.12 -9.44 16.18
#